data_AF-A0A7X3WIX4-F1
#
_entry.id   AF-A0A7X3WIX4-F1
#
_cell.length_a   1.000
_cell.length_b   1.000
_cell.length_c   1.000
_cell.angle_alpha   90.00
_cell.angle_beta   90.00
_cell.angle_gamma   90.00
#
_symmetry.space_group_name_H-M   'P 1'
#
loop_
_entity.id
_entity.type
_entity.pdbx_description
1 polymer ?
#
loop_
_entity_poly.entity_id
_entity_poly.type
_entity_poly.pdbx_seq_one_letter_code
_entity_poly.pdbx_strand_id
1 'polypeptide(L)' 'MITHIRMKNFKSWKDSSEVKLAPLTGFFGTNSSGKSSLLQMLLLLKQTAE' A
#
# COMPACT_ATOMS: atom_id res chain seq x y z
N MET A 1 -0.28 9.10 12.64
CA MET A 1 0.25 9.13 11.26
C MET A 1 0.80 7.74 10.93
N ILE A 2 0.45 7.17 9.77
CA ILE A 2 0.96 5.87 9.34
C ILE A 2 2.37 6.08 8.76
N THR A 3 3.37 5.40 9.30
CA THR A 3 4.78 5.53 8.88
C THR A 3 5.30 4.28 8.18
N HIS A 4 4.62 3.14 8.34
CA HIS A 4 4.98 1.86 7.73
C HIS A 4 3.72 1.07 7.40
N ILE A 5 3.73 0.34 6.28
CA ILE A 5 2.67 -0.59 5.89
C ILE A 5 3.31 -1.88 5.36
N ARG A 6 2.62 -3.01 5.53
CA ARG A 6 2.97 -4.27 4.89
C ARG A 6 1.71 -4.99 4.45
N MET A 7 1.66 -5.37 3.19
CA MET A 7 0.57 -6.14 2.60
C MET A 7 1.04 -7.57 2.38
N LYS A 8 0.23 -8.54 2.79
CA LYS A 8 0.44 -9.97 2.51
C LYS A 8 -0.80 -10.54 1.87
N ASN A 9 -0.61 -11.33 0.82
CA ASN A 9 -1.68 -11.98 0.06
C ASN A 9 -2.81 -11.03 -0.35
N PHE A 10 -2.47 -9.81 -0.76
CA PHE A 10 -3.42 -8.79 -1.16
C PHE A 10 -3.28 -8.47 -2.64
N LYS A 11 -4.26 -8.89 -3.44
CA LYS A 11 -4.26 -8.74 -4.91
C LYS A 11 -2.97 -9.30 -5.51
N SER A 12 -2.23 -8.50 -6.27
CA SER A 12 -0.96 -8.91 -6.88
C SER A 12 0.22 -8.98 -5.89
N TRP A 13 0.05 -8.55 -4.64
CA TRP A 13 1.10 -8.58 -3.62
C TRP A 13 1.02 -9.85 -2.77
N LYS A 14 1.96 -10.80 -3.00
CA LYS A 14 2.17 -11.92 -2.08
C LYS A 14 2.72 -11.43 -0.74
N ASP A 15 3.75 -10.59 -0.79
CA ASP A 15 4.28 -9.86 0.36
C ASP A 15 4.95 -8.59 -0.16
N SER A 16 4.49 -7.41 0.27
CA SER A 16 5.13 -6.14 -0.10
C SER A 16 6.44 -5.89 0.63
N SER A 17 6.77 -6.74 1.62
CA SER A 17 7.71 -6.41 2.68
C SER A 17 7.30 -5.10 3.38
N GLU A 18 8.15 -4.60 4.27
CA GLU A 18 7.88 -3.33 4.93
C GLU A 18 8.06 -2.16 3.95
N VAL A 19 6.99 -1.39 3.75
CA VAL A 19 7.00 -0.16 2.96
C VAL A 19 6.97 1.03 3.92
N LYS A 20 8.03 1.83 3.88
CA LYS A 20 8.14 3.08 4.65
C LYS A 20 7.34 4.19 3.97
N LEU A 21 6.61 4.97 4.76
CA LEU A 21 5.84 6.12 4.32
C LEU A 21 6.41 7.40 4.95
N ALA A 22 6.70 8.38 4.10
CA ALA A 22 7.06 9.74 4.48
C ALA A 22 5.84 10.68 4.28
N PRO A 23 5.87 11.93 4.81
CA PRO A 23 4.79 12.91 4.59
C PRO A 23 4.37 13.07 3.12
N LEU A 24 5.33 12.90 2.20
CA LEU A 24 5.08 12.75 0.77
C LEU A 24 5.81 11.50 0.28
N THR A 25 5.07 10.55 -0.29
CA THR A 25 5.60 9.30 -0.85
C THR A 25 5.08 9.11 -2.26
N GLY A 26 5.98 8.91 -3.23
CA GLY A 26 5.63 8.63 -4.63
C GLY A 26 5.82 7.15 -4.99
N PHE A 27 4.85 6.55 -5.68
CA PHE A 27 4.91 5.15 -6.14
C PHE A 27 5.15 5.09 -7.65
N PHE A 28 6.28 4.48 -8.06
CA PHE A 28 6.69 4.36 -9.46
C PHE A 28 6.79 2.90 -9.90
N GLY A 29 6.66 2.64 -11.20
CA GLY A 29 6.74 1.29 -11.79
C GLY A 29 5.84 1.13 -13.01
N THR A 30 5.99 0.01 -13.72
CA THR A 30 5.21 -0.32 -14.94
C THR A 30 3.72 -0.49 -14.66
N ASN A 31 2.87 -0.34 -15.68
CA ASN A 31 1.44 -0.62 -15.55
C ASN A 31 1.21 -2.06 -15.08
N SER A 32 0.15 -2.26 -14.29
CA SER A 32 -0.16 -3.56 -13.66
C SER A 32 0.84 -4.05 -12.59
N SER A 33 1.84 -3.25 -12.20
CA SER A 33 2.82 -3.63 -11.15
C SER A 33 2.28 -3.61 -9.71
N GLY A 34 0.98 -3.41 -9.50
CA GLY A 34 0.37 -3.39 -8.16
C GLY A 34 0.37 -2.05 -7.41
N LYS A 35 0.75 -0.93 -8.07
CA LYS A 35 0.73 0.42 -7.44
C LYS A 35 -0.67 0.83 -6.95
N SER A 36 -1.68 0.67 -7.80
CA SER A 36 -3.07 0.99 -7.42
C SER A 36 -3.56 0.09 -6.28
N SER A 37 -3.08 -1.14 -6.18
CA SER A 37 -3.40 -2.04 -5.06
C SER A 37 -2.87 -1.48 -3.74
N LEU A 38 -1.69 -0.88 -3.71
CA LEU A 38 -1.15 -0.24 -2.51
C LEU A 38 -2.03 0.93 -2.04
N LEU A 39 -2.48 1.79 -2.96
CA LEU A 39 -3.41 2.87 -2.63
C LEU A 39 -4.77 2.36 -2.13
N GLN A 40 -5.28 1.29 -2.74
CA GLN A 40 -6.54 0.67 -2.32
C GLN A 40 -6.46 0.06 -0.91
N MET A 41 -5.30 -0.50 -0.53
CA MET A 41 -5.09 -0.96 0.84
C MET A 41 -5.20 0.20 1.85
N LEU A 42 -4.65 1.38 1.54
CA LEU A 42 -4.75 2.55 2.42
C LEU A 42 -6.22 2.99 2.60
N LEU A 43 -7.03 2.92 1.54
CA LEU A 43 -8.46 3.23 1.61
C LEU A 43 -9.23 2.22 2.45
N LEU A 44 -8.91 0.92 2.36
CA LEU A 44 -9.55 -0.12 3.17
C LEU A 44 -9.25 0.08 4.67
N LEU A 45 -8.00 0.40 5.03
CA LEU A 45 -7.64 0.69 6.42
C LEU A 45 -8.42 1.89 6.97
N LYS A 46 -8.69 2.90 6.13
CA LYS A 46 -9.51 4.05 6.53
C LYS A 46 -10.94 3.62 6.88
N GLN A 47 -11.55 2.74 6.08
CA GLN A 47 -12.92 2.25 6.32
C GLN A 47 -13.05 1.44 7.61
N THR A 48 -12.00 0.75 8.04
CA THR A 48 -12.00 -0.02 9.30
C THR A 48 -11.77 0.82 10.56
N ALA A 49 -11.41 2.09 10.39
CA ALA A 49 -11.16 3.02 11.50
C ALA A 49 -12.40 3.89 11.84
N GLU A 50 -13.48 3.74 11.08
CA GLU A 50 -14.83 4.23 11.41
C GLU A 50 -15.58 3.19 12.27
#